data_AF-A0A1H1GYE2-F1
#
_entry.id   AF-A0A1H1GYE2-F1
#
_cell.length_a   1.000
_cell.length_b   1.000
_cell.length_c   1.000
_cell.angle_alpha   90.00
_cell.angle_beta   90.00
_cell.angle_gamma   90.00
#
_symmetry.space_group_name_H-M   'P 1'
#
loop_
_entity.id
_entity.type
_entity.pdbx_description
1 polymer ?
#
loop_
_entity_poly.entity_id
_entity_poly.type
_entity_poly.pdbx_seq_one_letter_code
_entity_poly.pdbx_strand_id
1 'polypeptide(L)'
;MGTIYKNPSLVEVICELHWELTAVAMPAVGGIDPFFDVVRADLAPRLIAAGFPQSQELAPPQVPRQFLAWQPVVRFAPTADTWPKVQLGPGLFTVNMAGQPYTGWPDFQPAVASAVSALLESFPTPNRFLRLKSLQLKYINAFTDKHDFQTYAQFTSKYLGLKSVLPDRFIESIGAAADVIATNFQTRLPVAEPRDSHVVVQVAEAQINQTPGCVLQLSIEKNGVTEHGHIMQWFEDAHSLARKTFLSLGKAELIDLMQPEERK
;
A
#
# COMPACT_ATOMS: atom_id res chain seq x y z
N MET A 1 -4.07 0.32 22.84
CA MET A 1 -4.59 1.70 22.68
C MET A 1 -4.17 2.21 21.33
N GLY A 2 -5.13 2.65 20.50
CA GLY A 2 -4.86 3.24 19.19
C GLY A 2 -4.86 4.77 19.25
N THR A 3 -4.05 5.41 18.41
CA THR A 3 -4.09 6.87 18.21
C THR A 3 -4.97 7.17 17.01
N ILE A 4 -5.99 8.00 17.20
CA ILE A 4 -6.83 8.54 16.12
C ILE A 4 -6.36 9.96 15.84
N TYR A 5 -6.39 10.39 14.57
CA TYR A 5 -6.01 11.75 14.19
C TYR A 5 -7.27 12.50 13.73
N LYS A 6 -7.49 13.73 14.21
CA LYS A 6 -8.62 14.56 13.71
C LYS A 6 -8.41 14.99 12.28
N ASN A 7 -7.16 15.26 11.90
CA ASN A 7 -6.74 15.57 10.54
C ASN A 7 -5.85 14.41 10.05
N PRO A 8 -6.42 13.24 9.71
CA PRO A 8 -5.61 12.12 9.28
C PRO A 8 -4.99 12.41 7.91
N SER A 9 -3.69 12.18 7.78
CA SER A 9 -3.01 12.23 6.48
C SER A 9 -3.25 10.99 5.64
N LEU A 10 -3.63 9.86 6.26
CA LEU A 10 -3.78 8.60 5.56
C LEU A 10 -4.92 8.65 4.54
N VAL A 11 -4.58 8.34 3.30
CA VAL A 11 -5.54 8.14 2.21
C VAL A 11 -5.94 6.68 2.13
N GLU A 12 -4.95 5.78 2.04
CA GLU A 12 -5.16 4.35 1.84
C GLU A 12 -4.02 3.54 2.48
N VAL A 13 -4.36 2.38 3.04
CA VAL A 13 -3.43 1.31 3.41
C VAL A 13 -3.75 0.06 2.60
N ILE A 14 -2.72 -0.58 2.06
CA ILE A 14 -2.82 -1.72 1.14
C ILE A 14 -1.93 -2.85 1.65
N CYS A 15 -2.52 -4.01 1.90
CA CYS A 15 -1.83 -5.29 2.08
C CYS A 15 -1.87 -6.05 0.77
N GLU A 16 -0.72 -6.44 0.23
CA GLU A 16 -0.60 -7.01 -1.11
C GLU A 16 0.27 -8.27 -1.08
N LEU A 17 -0.23 -9.32 -1.74
CA LEU A 17 0.45 -10.60 -1.92
C LEU A 17 0.62 -10.84 -3.41
N HIS A 18 1.81 -11.26 -3.81
CA HIS A 18 2.09 -11.75 -5.14
C HIS A 18 2.57 -13.18 -5.14
N TRP A 19 2.14 -13.95 -6.14
CA TRP A 19 2.68 -15.29 -6.41
C TRP A 19 3.19 -15.44 -7.84
N GLU A 20 3.95 -16.50 -8.03
CA GLU A 20 4.51 -16.88 -9.32
C GLU A 20 3.40 -17.23 -10.31
N LEU A 21 3.57 -16.76 -11.55
CA LEU A 21 2.76 -17.13 -12.69
C LEU A 21 3.54 -18.06 -13.61
N THR A 22 2.82 -18.86 -14.40
CA THR A 22 3.43 -19.61 -15.50
C THR A 22 3.80 -18.62 -16.59
N ALA A 23 5.09 -18.52 -16.89
CA ALA A 23 5.59 -17.66 -17.95
C ALA A 23 5.00 -18.08 -19.31
N VAL A 24 4.59 -17.11 -20.11
CA VAL A 24 4.19 -17.31 -21.50
C VAL A 24 5.26 -16.74 -22.43
N ALA A 25 5.47 -17.37 -23.58
CA ALA A 25 6.47 -16.91 -24.54
C ALA A 25 6.14 -15.51 -25.11
N MET A 26 4.85 -15.17 -25.19
CA MET A 26 4.36 -13.86 -25.60
C MET A 26 3.03 -13.56 -24.87
N PRO A 27 2.81 -12.33 -24.38
CA PRO A 27 3.74 -11.19 -24.35
C PRO A 27 4.85 -11.35 -23.31
N ALA A 28 5.97 -10.64 -23.48
CA ALA A 28 7.18 -10.75 -22.64
C ALA A 28 6.98 -10.45 -21.14
N VAL A 29 5.90 -9.76 -20.77
CA VAL A 29 5.54 -9.39 -19.38
C VAL A 29 4.27 -10.14 -18.92
N GLY A 30 3.75 -11.05 -19.74
CA GLY A 30 2.55 -11.82 -19.43
C GLY A 30 2.83 -13.02 -18.55
N GLY A 31 1.76 -13.52 -17.92
CA GLY A 31 1.79 -14.75 -17.13
C GLY A 31 0.40 -15.36 -17.07
N ILE A 32 0.33 -16.69 -16.96
CA ILE A 32 -0.90 -17.43 -16.74
C ILE A 32 -0.90 -17.98 -15.33
N ASP A 33 -1.97 -17.68 -14.60
CA ASP A 33 -2.32 -18.40 -13.38
C ASP A 33 -3.25 -19.57 -13.75
N PRO A 34 -2.78 -20.82 -13.71
CA PRO A 34 -3.59 -21.97 -14.11
C PRO A 34 -4.73 -22.27 -13.12
N PHE A 35 -4.70 -21.70 -11.91
CA PHE A 35 -5.69 -21.93 -10.88
C PHE A 35 -6.64 -20.76 -10.69
N PHE A 36 -6.44 -19.64 -11.39
CA PHE A 36 -7.19 -18.40 -11.17
C PHE A 36 -8.71 -18.59 -11.13
N ASP A 37 -9.29 -19.28 -12.12
CA ASP A 37 -10.75 -19.46 -12.17
C ASP A 37 -11.27 -20.34 -11.02
N VAL A 38 -10.51 -21.39 -10.68
CA VAL A 38 -10.86 -22.32 -9.60
C VAL A 38 -10.77 -21.60 -8.26
N VAL A 39 -9.67 -20.89 -8.02
CA VAL A 39 -9.45 -20.07 -6.82
C VAL A 39 -10.52 -19.00 -6.73
N ARG A 40 -10.82 -18.30 -7.81
CA ARG A 40 -11.86 -17.26 -7.84
C ARG A 40 -13.24 -17.83 -7.50
N ALA A 41 -13.60 -18.97 -8.08
CA ALA A 41 -14.89 -19.61 -7.86
C ALA A 41 -15.07 -20.08 -6.40
N ASP A 42 -14.00 -20.58 -5.77
CA ASP A 42 -14.03 -21.00 -4.37
C ASP A 42 -13.88 -19.83 -3.37
N LEU A 43 -13.12 -18.79 -3.75
CA LEU A 43 -12.88 -17.61 -2.91
C LEU A 43 -14.14 -16.77 -2.73
N ALA A 44 -14.95 -16.61 -3.78
CA ALA A 44 -16.15 -15.78 -3.74
C ALA A 44 -17.12 -16.16 -2.59
N PRO A 45 -17.57 -17.42 -2.43
CA PRO A 45 -18.43 -17.79 -1.31
C PRO A 45 -17.76 -17.63 0.07
N ARG A 46 -16.44 -17.83 0.18
CA ARG A 46 -15.71 -17.59 1.43
C ARG A 46 -15.67 -16.11 1.80
N LEU A 47 -15.42 -15.24 0.82
CA LEU A 47 -15.44 -13.79 1.02
C LEU A 47 -16.85 -13.27 1.36
N ILE A 48 -17.90 -13.84 0.76
CA ILE A 48 -19.29 -13.56 1.15
C ILE A 48 -19.48 -13.89 2.65
N ALA A 49 -19.06 -15.08 3.10
CA ALA A 49 -19.15 -15.48 4.50
C ALA A 49 -18.29 -14.62 5.45
N ALA A 50 -17.17 -14.08 4.94
CA ALA A 50 -16.29 -13.16 5.65
C ALA A 50 -16.76 -11.70 5.65
N GLY A 51 -17.95 -11.41 5.09
CA GLY A 51 -18.54 -10.06 5.11
C GLY A 51 -18.24 -9.19 3.89
N PHE A 52 -17.85 -9.78 2.75
CA PHE A 52 -17.62 -9.09 1.48
C PHE A 52 -18.59 -9.57 0.38
N PRO A 53 -19.91 -9.38 0.53
CA PRO A 53 -20.89 -9.98 -0.38
C PRO A 53 -20.98 -9.31 -1.76
N GLN A 54 -20.51 -8.06 -1.90
CA GLN A 54 -20.57 -7.35 -3.17
C GLN A 54 -19.34 -7.69 -4.01
N SER A 55 -19.54 -8.08 -5.27
CA SER A 55 -18.46 -8.31 -6.23
C SER A 55 -18.58 -7.39 -7.45
N GLN A 56 -17.46 -6.86 -7.92
CA GLN A 56 -17.36 -5.99 -9.09
C GLN A 56 -16.23 -6.48 -10.01
N GLU A 57 -16.53 -6.68 -11.30
CA GLU A 57 -15.49 -6.87 -12.31
C GLU A 57 -14.79 -5.54 -12.61
N LEU A 58 -13.46 -5.56 -12.58
CA LEU A 58 -12.60 -4.40 -12.89
C LEU A 58 -12.02 -4.49 -14.29
N ALA A 59 -11.82 -5.70 -14.80
CA ALA A 59 -11.31 -5.94 -16.15
C ALA A 59 -12.46 -6.18 -17.14
N PRO A 60 -12.43 -5.58 -18.34
CA PRO A 60 -13.40 -5.90 -19.37
C PRO A 60 -13.28 -7.37 -19.83
N PRO A 61 -14.40 -8.08 -20.06
CA PRO A 61 -14.39 -9.51 -20.40
C PRO A 61 -13.56 -9.87 -21.66
N GLN A 62 -13.41 -8.92 -22.58
CA GLN A 62 -12.69 -9.08 -23.83
C GLN A 62 -11.16 -9.04 -23.69
N VAL A 63 -10.62 -8.63 -22.53
CA VAL A 63 -9.17 -8.54 -22.33
C VAL A 63 -8.60 -9.95 -22.10
N PRO A 64 -7.64 -10.41 -22.93
CA PRO A 64 -7.05 -11.74 -22.73
C PRO A 64 -6.28 -11.83 -21.41
N ARG A 65 -6.42 -12.96 -20.71
CA ARG A 65 -5.92 -13.14 -19.33
C ARG A 65 -4.42 -12.95 -19.17
N GLN A 66 -3.64 -13.28 -20.20
CA GLN A 66 -2.19 -13.10 -20.20
C GLN A 66 -1.76 -11.62 -20.08
N PHE A 67 -2.66 -10.67 -20.37
CA PHE A 67 -2.44 -9.23 -20.19
C PHE A 67 -2.88 -8.72 -18.80
N LEU A 68 -3.54 -9.56 -18.00
CA LEU A 68 -4.05 -9.24 -16.66
C LEU A 68 -3.11 -9.75 -15.55
N ALA A 69 -1.92 -10.22 -15.90
CA ALA A 69 -0.92 -10.70 -14.96
C ALA A 69 -0.59 -9.61 -13.92
N TRP A 70 -0.73 -9.96 -12.63
CA TRP A 70 -0.54 -9.08 -11.48
C TRP A 70 -1.40 -7.81 -11.50
N GLN A 71 -2.56 -7.84 -12.16
CA GLN A 71 -3.54 -6.75 -12.16
C GLN A 71 -4.83 -7.21 -11.48
N PRO A 72 -5.49 -6.34 -10.69
CA PRO A 72 -6.76 -6.68 -10.05
C PRO A 72 -7.86 -6.77 -11.11
N VAL A 73 -8.55 -7.90 -11.18
CA VAL A 73 -9.61 -8.15 -12.17
C VAL A 73 -10.99 -8.20 -11.55
N VAL A 74 -11.09 -8.58 -10.28
CA VAL A 74 -12.33 -8.57 -9.51
C VAL A 74 -12.08 -7.93 -8.15
N ARG A 75 -13.10 -7.23 -7.64
CA ARG A 75 -13.11 -6.58 -6.33
C ARG A 75 -14.30 -7.06 -5.52
N PHE A 76 -14.08 -7.29 -4.24
CA PHE A 76 -15.10 -7.61 -3.25
C PHE A 76 -15.17 -6.51 -2.18
N ALA A 77 -16.37 -6.22 -1.68
CA ALA A 77 -16.61 -5.21 -0.66
C ALA A 77 -17.80 -5.58 0.25
N PRO A 78 -17.87 -5.04 1.49
CA PRO A 78 -19.03 -5.19 2.37
C PRO A 78 -20.31 -4.65 1.73
N THR A 79 -20.24 -3.44 1.19
CA THR A 79 -21.31 -2.79 0.42
C THR A 79 -20.69 -1.97 -0.72
N ALA A 80 -21.54 -1.38 -1.58
CA ALA A 80 -21.09 -0.36 -2.51
C ALA A 80 -20.37 0.77 -1.75
N ASP A 81 -19.22 1.20 -2.26
CA ASP A 81 -18.42 2.32 -1.77
C ASP A 81 -17.96 2.28 -0.30
N THR A 82 -17.92 1.09 0.31
CA THR A 82 -17.34 0.90 1.64
C THR A 82 -16.00 0.17 1.60
N TRP A 83 -15.30 0.24 2.74
CA TRP A 83 -14.01 -0.36 2.99
C TRP A 83 -14.11 -1.32 4.19
N PRO A 84 -13.26 -2.36 4.28
CA PRO A 84 -12.15 -2.68 3.37
C PRO A 84 -12.62 -3.26 2.02
N LYS A 85 -11.74 -3.20 1.01
CA LYS A 85 -11.95 -3.82 -0.30
C LYS A 85 -10.92 -4.92 -0.51
N VAL A 86 -11.37 -6.09 -0.94
CA VAL A 86 -10.50 -7.20 -1.33
C VAL A 86 -10.42 -7.23 -2.85
N GLN A 87 -9.25 -7.38 -3.43
CA GLN A 87 -9.09 -7.50 -4.88
C GLN A 87 -8.33 -8.78 -5.21
N LEU A 88 -8.75 -9.43 -6.30
CA LEU A 88 -8.10 -10.63 -6.82
C LEU A 88 -7.74 -10.41 -8.29
N GLY A 89 -6.55 -10.86 -8.66
CA GLY A 89 -6.00 -10.91 -10.01
C GLY A 89 -5.16 -12.17 -10.21
N PRO A 90 -4.85 -12.57 -11.45
CA PRO A 90 -3.86 -13.61 -11.71
C PRO A 90 -2.53 -13.22 -11.06
N GLY A 91 -2.08 -13.95 -10.04
CA GLY A 91 -0.81 -13.66 -9.35
C GLY A 91 -0.87 -12.54 -8.32
N LEU A 92 -2.04 -11.94 -8.05
CA LEU A 92 -2.21 -10.78 -7.18
C LEU A 92 -3.41 -10.97 -6.24
N PHE A 93 -3.20 -10.65 -4.97
CA PHE A 93 -4.28 -10.47 -4.01
C PHE A 93 -4.01 -9.24 -3.16
N THR A 94 -5.02 -8.39 -3.00
CA THR A 94 -4.91 -7.20 -2.15
C THR A 94 -6.07 -7.08 -1.18
N VAL A 95 -5.77 -6.51 -0.02
CA VAL A 95 -6.77 -6.01 0.93
C VAL A 95 -6.43 -4.55 1.16
N ASN A 96 -7.38 -3.68 0.85
CA ASN A 96 -7.20 -2.25 0.89
C ASN A 96 -8.18 -1.65 1.89
N MET A 97 -7.76 -0.58 2.55
CA MET A 97 -8.60 0.19 3.47
C MET A 97 -8.32 1.67 3.26
N ALA A 98 -9.38 2.46 3.13
CA ALA A 98 -9.26 3.89 2.86
C ALA A 98 -10.39 4.67 3.56
N GLY A 99 -10.18 5.98 3.68
CA GLY A 99 -11.19 6.91 4.17
C GLY A 99 -11.44 6.86 5.68
N GLN A 100 -12.50 7.55 6.11
CA GLN A 100 -12.81 7.79 7.53
C GLN A 100 -13.05 6.53 8.41
N PRO A 101 -13.51 5.37 7.89
CA PRO A 101 -13.65 4.17 8.73
C PRO A 101 -12.33 3.65 9.31
N TYR A 102 -11.17 4.02 8.74
CA TYR A 102 -9.90 3.57 9.26
C TYR A 102 -9.49 4.34 10.52
N THR A 103 -9.48 3.66 11.67
CA THR A 103 -8.99 4.22 12.93
C THR A 103 -7.62 3.68 13.35
N GLY A 104 -7.07 2.73 12.59
CA GLY A 104 -5.77 2.12 12.87
C GLY A 104 -5.71 0.65 12.46
N TRP A 105 -4.51 0.09 12.57
CA TRP A 105 -4.23 -1.30 12.24
C TRP A 105 -5.09 -2.33 12.99
N PRO A 106 -5.40 -2.17 14.30
CA PRO A 106 -6.25 -3.14 15.01
C PRO A 106 -7.65 -3.32 14.41
N ASP A 107 -8.19 -2.31 13.73
CA ASP A 107 -9.50 -2.39 13.08
C ASP A 107 -9.39 -2.99 11.66
N PHE A 108 -8.22 -2.90 11.03
CA PHE A 108 -7.98 -3.39 9.68
C PHE A 108 -7.43 -4.82 9.64
N GLN A 109 -6.55 -5.17 10.59
CA GLN A 109 -5.88 -6.46 10.69
C GLN A 109 -6.85 -7.66 10.67
N PRO A 110 -8.03 -7.63 11.34
CA PRO A 110 -8.96 -8.75 11.29
C PRO A 110 -9.50 -9.02 9.89
N ALA A 111 -9.76 -7.96 9.10
CA ALA A 111 -10.21 -8.08 7.72
C ALA A 111 -9.10 -8.66 6.83
N VAL A 112 -7.85 -8.23 7.03
CA VAL A 112 -6.69 -8.79 6.33
C VAL A 112 -6.54 -10.28 6.66
N ALA A 113 -6.59 -10.64 7.94
CA ALA A 113 -6.47 -12.03 8.39
C ALA A 113 -7.56 -12.92 7.79
N SER A 114 -8.82 -12.48 7.83
CA SER A 114 -9.95 -13.24 7.28
C SER A 114 -9.83 -13.40 5.76
N ALA A 115 -9.43 -12.36 5.04
CA ALA A 115 -9.30 -12.38 3.59
C ALA A 115 -8.11 -13.25 3.14
N VAL A 116 -6.98 -13.19 3.85
CA VAL A 116 -5.82 -14.06 3.60
C VAL A 116 -6.16 -15.53 3.91
N SER A 117 -6.87 -15.83 5.01
CA SER A 117 -7.32 -17.19 5.30
C SER A 117 -8.21 -17.73 4.18
N ALA A 118 -9.19 -16.93 3.72
CA ALA A 118 -10.06 -17.28 2.62
C ALA A 118 -9.27 -17.56 1.33
N LEU A 119 -8.27 -16.74 1.01
CA LEU A 119 -7.38 -16.99 -0.13
C LEU A 119 -6.67 -18.34 0.00
N LEU A 120 -5.99 -18.60 1.12
CA LEU A 120 -5.22 -19.82 1.33
C LEU A 120 -6.08 -21.09 1.22
N GLU A 121 -7.30 -21.04 1.77
CA GLU A 121 -8.26 -22.15 1.74
C GLU A 121 -8.84 -22.40 0.34
N SER A 122 -8.84 -21.39 -0.54
CA SER A 122 -9.34 -21.50 -1.91
C SER A 122 -8.37 -22.09 -2.91
N PHE A 123 -7.11 -22.30 -2.52
CA PHE A 123 -6.16 -23.05 -3.33
C PHE A 123 -6.33 -24.57 -3.09
N PRO A 124 -6.41 -25.41 -4.15
CA PRO A 124 -6.55 -26.86 -3.99
C PRO A 124 -5.39 -27.53 -3.22
N THR A 125 -4.19 -26.95 -3.29
CA THR A 125 -3.02 -27.36 -2.49
C THR A 125 -2.11 -26.15 -2.34
N PRO A 126 -2.37 -25.25 -1.37
CA PRO A 126 -1.69 -23.97 -1.28
C PRO A 126 -0.17 -24.18 -1.21
N ASN A 127 0.31 -25.07 -0.35
CA ASN A 127 1.76 -25.35 -0.18
C ASN A 127 2.49 -25.77 -1.48
N ARG A 128 1.77 -26.26 -2.50
CA ARG A 128 2.35 -26.68 -3.78
C ARG A 128 2.17 -25.64 -4.88
N PHE A 129 1.00 -25.03 -4.94
CA PHE A 129 0.56 -24.22 -6.08
C PHE A 129 0.59 -22.72 -5.81
N LEU A 130 0.44 -22.28 -4.56
CA LEU A 130 0.55 -20.88 -4.16
C LEU A 130 2.00 -20.57 -3.76
N ARG A 131 2.83 -20.27 -4.76
CA ARG A 131 4.23 -19.90 -4.55
C ARG A 131 4.36 -18.40 -4.39
N LEU A 132 4.30 -17.94 -3.14
CA LEU A 132 4.45 -16.52 -2.82
C LEU A 132 5.84 -16.01 -3.25
N LYS A 133 5.84 -14.88 -3.95
CA LYS A 133 7.01 -14.22 -4.51
C LYS A 133 7.35 -12.94 -3.78
N SER A 134 6.33 -12.19 -3.35
CA SER A 134 6.52 -10.98 -2.55
C SER A 134 5.30 -10.64 -1.72
N LEU A 135 5.55 -9.91 -0.65
CA LEU A 135 4.56 -9.27 0.20
C LEU A 135 4.84 -7.77 0.25
N GLN A 136 3.78 -6.96 0.26
CA GLN A 136 3.91 -5.51 0.41
C GLN A 136 2.84 -4.98 1.37
N LEU A 137 3.26 -4.12 2.29
CA LEU A 137 2.37 -3.26 3.07
C LEU A 137 2.66 -1.82 2.70
N LYS A 138 1.66 -1.11 2.18
CA LYS A 138 1.81 0.26 1.66
C LYS A 138 0.84 1.21 2.36
N TYR A 139 1.36 2.32 2.86
CA TYR A 139 0.61 3.46 3.38
C TYR A 139 0.77 4.64 2.44
N ILE A 140 -0.35 5.21 2.00
CA ILE A 140 -0.38 6.40 1.15
C ILE A 140 -0.94 7.54 1.99
N ASN A 141 -0.12 8.57 2.21
CA ASN A 141 -0.48 9.75 2.96
C ASN A 141 -0.54 10.96 2.05
N ALA A 142 -1.53 11.81 2.24
CA ALA A 142 -1.71 13.07 1.53
C ALA A 142 -1.73 14.23 2.52
N PHE A 143 -0.92 15.24 2.23
CA PHE A 143 -0.84 16.48 3.00
C PHE A 143 -1.31 17.65 2.15
N THR A 144 -2.39 18.28 2.60
CA THR A 144 -3.01 19.47 1.99
C THR A 144 -2.90 20.68 2.92
N ASP A 145 -3.57 21.78 2.59
CA ASP A 145 -3.80 22.96 3.44
C ASP A 145 -4.13 22.66 4.92
N LYS A 146 -4.89 21.58 5.20
CA LYS A 146 -5.19 21.09 6.56
C LYS A 146 -3.95 20.72 7.38
N HIS A 147 -2.83 20.51 6.71
CA HIS A 147 -1.54 20.13 7.28
C HIS A 147 -0.50 21.25 7.06
N ASP A 148 -0.94 22.50 6.91
CA ASP A 148 -0.07 23.66 6.62
C ASP A 148 0.76 23.50 5.34
N PHE A 149 0.20 22.81 4.32
CA PHE A 149 0.80 22.76 3.00
C PHE A 149 0.65 24.11 2.29
N GLN A 150 1.77 24.70 1.87
CA GLN A 150 1.81 25.93 1.08
C GLN A 150 2.48 25.68 -0.28
N THR A 151 3.71 25.15 -0.25
CA THR A 151 4.42 24.64 -1.43
C THR A 151 5.10 23.32 -1.08
N TYR A 152 5.38 22.50 -2.10
CA TYR A 152 6.07 21.23 -1.91
C TYR A 152 7.46 21.39 -1.28
N ALA A 153 8.26 22.35 -1.76
CA ALA A 153 9.61 22.61 -1.25
C ALA A 153 9.59 23.04 0.23
N GLN A 154 8.66 23.93 0.61
CA GLN A 154 8.51 24.35 2.00
C GLN A 154 8.03 23.21 2.90
N PHE A 155 7.02 22.46 2.47
CA PHE A 155 6.45 21.36 3.25
C PHE A 155 7.49 20.27 3.53
N THR A 156 8.18 19.79 2.49
CA THR A 156 9.16 18.70 2.62
C THR A 156 10.37 19.10 3.47
N SER A 157 10.88 20.32 3.32
CA SER A 157 11.98 20.84 4.15
C SER A 157 11.55 21.06 5.61
N LYS A 158 10.38 21.68 5.83
CA LYS A 158 9.88 22.02 7.16
C LYS A 158 9.45 20.78 7.94
N TYR A 159 8.66 19.89 7.36
CA TYR A 159 7.97 18.82 8.09
C TYR A 159 8.59 17.43 7.93
N LEU A 160 9.32 17.18 6.83
CA LEU A 160 9.96 15.87 6.56
C LEU A 160 11.49 15.94 6.62
N GLY A 161 12.07 17.14 6.79
CA GLY A 161 13.52 17.34 6.84
C GLY A 161 14.24 17.05 5.52
N LEU A 162 13.51 16.93 4.40
CA LEU A 162 14.07 16.65 3.09
C LEU A 162 14.51 17.96 2.45
N LYS A 163 15.83 18.15 2.32
CA LYS A 163 16.44 19.32 1.69
C LYS A 163 16.99 18.97 0.31
N SER A 164 17.07 19.98 -0.57
CA SER A 164 17.79 19.85 -1.84
C SER A 164 19.24 19.44 -1.61
N VAL A 165 19.73 18.50 -2.42
CA VAL A 165 21.14 18.06 -2.44
C VAL A 165 21.93 18.73 -3.56
N LEU A 166 21.32 19.70 -4.27
CA LEU A 166 21.98 20.41 -5.35
C LEU A 166 23.07 21.35 -4.80
N PRO A 167 24.24 21.44 -5.46
CA PRO A 167 25.31 22.34 -5.02
C PRO A 167 24.89 23.82 -5.11
N ASP A 168 25.21 24.62 -4.10
CA ASP A 168 24.88 26.06 -4.06
C ASP A 168 25.34 26.79 -5.32
N ARG A 169 26.56 26.53 -5.78
CA ARG A 169 27.11 27.12 -7.03
C ARG A 169 26.25 26.85 -8.25
N PHE A 170 25.62 25.67 -8.33
CA PHE A 170 24.72 25.35 -9.44
C PHE A 170 23.44 26.18 -9.35
N ILE A 171 22.84 26.25 -8.15
CA ILE A 171 21.62 27.03 -7.87
C ILE A 171 21.84 28.51 -8.21
N GLU A 172 22.96 29.06 -7.74
CA GLU A 172 23.36 30.45 -7.99
C GLU A 172 23.56 30.72 -9.49
N SER A 173 24.20 29.79 -10.22
CA SER A 173 24.53 29.97 -11.65
C SER A 173 23.30 30.10 -12.55
N ILE A 174 22.15 29.55 -12.14
CA ILE A 174 20.88 29.63 -12.87
C ILE A 174 19.93 30.68 -12.30
N GLY A 175 20.35 31.42 -11.26
CA GLY A 175 19.54 32.45 -10.62
C GLY A 175 18.30 31.92 -9.88
N ALA A 176 18.32 30.64 -9.46
CA ALA A 176 17.23 30.05 -8.68
C ALA A 176 17.41 30.34 -7.18
N ALA A 177 16.30 30.39 -6.44
CA ALA A 177 16.35 30.45 -4.98
C ALA A 177 16.26 29.03 -4.38
N ALA A 178 17.00 28.76 -3.31
CA ALA A 178 17.08 27.41 -2.73
C ALA A 178 15.74 26.92 -2.14
N ASP A 179 14.88 27.85 -1.70
CA ASP A 179 13.58 27.61 -1.08
C ASP A 179 12.45 27.27 -2.07
N VAL A 180 12.70 27.43 -3.38
CA VAL A 180 11.76 27.02 -4.45
C VAL A 180 12.13 25.69 -5.11
N ILE A 181 13.23 25.05 -4.66
CA ILE A 181 13.68 23.79 -5.25
C ILE A 181 12.83 22.63 -4.77
N ALA A 182 11.96 22.13 -5.65
CA ALA A 182 11.23 20.89 -5.45
C ALA A 182 12.09 19.69 -5.88
N THR A 183 12.40 18.79 -4.94
CA THR A 183 13.09 17.52 -5.23
C THR A 183 12.14 16.37 -4.98
N ASN A 184 11.86 15.56 -6.01
CA ASN A 184 11.19 14.28 -5.82
C ASN A 184 12.13 13.35 -5.07
N PHE A 185 11.63 12.76 -3.98
CA PHE A 185 12.43 11.91 -3.11
C PHE A 185 11.96 10.47 -3.25
N GLN A 186 12.89 9.55 -3.51
CA GLN A 186 12.65 8.13 -3.42
C GLN A 186 13.88 7.45 -2.79
N THR A 187 13.66 6.63 -1.78
CA THR A 187 14.71 5.82 -1.17
C THR A 187 14.22 4.40 -0.93
N ARG A 188 15.15 3.44 -1.05
CA ARG A 188 14.95 2.03 -0.73
C ARG A 188 16.04 1.61 0.25
N LEU A 189 15.63 1.20 1.45
CA LEU A 189 16.53 0.87 2.55
C LEU A 189 16.31 -0.59 2.96
N PRO A 190 17.33 -1.47 2.90
CA PRO A 190 17.22 -2.79 3.50
C PRO A 190 17.06 -2.66 5.02
N VAL A 191 16.28 -3.55 5.62
CA VAL A 191 16.09 -3.59 7.07
C VAL A 191 16.46 -4.95 7.63
N ALA A 192 16.92 -4.97 8.88
CA ALA A 192 17.25 -6.21 9.57
C ALA A 192 15.98 -7.02 9.89
N GLU A 193 14.91 -6.34 10.31
CA GLU A 193 13.62 -6.94 10.61
C GLU A 193 12.47 -6.08 10.06
N PRO A 194 11.46 -6.68 9.39
CA PRO A 194 11.34 -8.10 9.08
C PRO A 194 12.39 -8.57 8.06
N ARG A 195 12.91 -9.80 8.21
CA ARG A 195 13.95 -10.35 7.31
C ARG A 195 13.60 -10.28 5.83
N ASP A 196 14.64 -10.07 5.01
CA ASP A 196 14.58 -9.88 3.55
C ASP A 196 13.62 -8.77 3.09
N SER A 197 13.34 -7.82 3.98
CA SER A 197 12.44 -6.70 3.70
C SER A 197 13.21 -5.41 3.48
N HIS A 198 12.56 -4.49 2.78
CA HIS A 198 13.05 -3.15 2.52
C HIS A 198 11.96 -2.14 2.83
N VAL A 199 12.37 -0.99 3.36
CA VAL A 199 11.53 0.20 3.45
C VAL A 199 11.69 0.98 2.15
N VAL A 200 10.57 1.32 1.51
CA VAL A 200 10.54 2.25 0.39
C VAL A 200 9.79 3.50 0.83
N VAL A 201 10.44 4.65 0.76
CA VAL A 201 9.81 5.96 1.02
C VAL A 201 9.85 6.73 -0.28
N GLN A 202 8.69 7.22 -0.71
CA GLN A 202 8.56 8.11 -1.86
C GLN A 202 7.77 9.34 -1.45
N VAL A 203 8.29 10.51 -1.79
CA VAL A 203 7.64 11.81 -1.56
C VAL A 203 7.60 12.56 -2.88
N ALA A 204 6.42 13.02 -3.24
CA ALA A 204 6.19 13.73 -4.50
C ALA A 204 5.08 14.77 -4.36
N GLU A 205 5.15 15.78 -5.21
CA GLU A 205 4.05 16.73 -5.40
C GLU A 205 2.88 16.06 -6.12
N ALA A 206 1.66 16.36 -5.71
CA ALA A 206 0.46 15.76 -6.28
C ALA A 206 -0.74 16.72 -6.27
N GLN A 207 -1.78 16.36 -7.02
CA GLN A 207 -3.10 16.97 -6.95
C GLN A 207 -4.04 16.03 -6.18
N ILE A 208 -4.47 16.43 -4.99
CA ILE A 208 -5.37 15.67 -4.12
C ILE A 208 -6.74 16.33 -4.19
N ASN A 209 -7.72 15.66 -4.82
CA ASN A 209 -9.05 16.23 -5.05
C ASN A 209 -9.00 17.63 -5.69
N GLN A 210 -8.17 17.79 -6.74
CA GLN A 210 -7.94 19.06 -7.46
C GLN A 210 -7.26 20.17 -6.62
N THR A 211 -6.74 19.83 -5.45
CA THR A 211 -5.97 20.76 -4.62
C THR A 211 -4.49 20.35 -4.63
N PRO A 212 -3.54 21.29 -4.77
CA PRO A 212 -2.13 21.00 -4.62
C PRO A 212 -1.83 20.39 -3.25
N GLY A 213 -0.90 19.43 -3.22
CA GLY A 213 -0.43 18.86 -1.97
C GLY A 213 0.81 17.98 -2.15
N CYS A 214 1.17 17.33 -1.05
CA CYS A 214 2.30 16.41 -0.98
C CYS A 214 1.79 15.00 -0.71
N VAL A 215 2.24 14.02 -1.49
CA VAL A 215 1.99 12.60 -1.21
C VAL A 215 3.25 11.95 -0.67
N LEU A 216 3.10 11.27 0.47
CA LEU A 216 4.10 10.40 1.07
C LEU A 216 3.60 8.95 0.97
N GLN A 217 4.26 8.17 0.12
CA GLN A 217 4.08 6.73 0.06
C GLN A 217 5.17 6.06 0.89
N LEU A 218 4.75 5.25 1.86
CA LEU A 218 5.62 4.42 2.68
C LEU A 218 5.26 2.96 2.46
N SER A 219 6.20 2.16 1.95
CA SER A 219 5.99 0.73 1.72
C SER A 219 7.03 -0.10 2.46
N ILE A 220 6.59 -1.19 3.07
CA ILE A 220 7.46 -2.28 3.51
C ILE A 220 7.29 -3.41 2.50
N GLU A 221 8.38 -3.82 1.89
CA GLU A 221 8.39 -4.82 0.81
C GLU A 221 9.28 -5.99 1.19
N LYS A 222 8.74 -7.22 1.10
CA LYS A 222 9.53 -8.44 1.16
C LYS A 222 9.55 -9.08 -0.21
N ASN A 223 10.74 -9.40 -0.70
CA ASN A 223 10.93 -10.23 -1.87
C ASN A 223 11.41 -11.62 -1.44
N GLY A 224 10.96 -12.64 -2.15
CA GLY A 224 11.32 -14.03 -1.89
C GLY A 224 10.19 -14.83 -1.25
N VAL A 225 10.48 -16.10 -1.04
CA VAL A 225 9.50 -17.08 -0.57
C VAL A 225 9.08 -16.74 0.86
N THR A 226 7.77 -16.74 1.10
CA THR A 226 7.19 -16.63 2.44
C THR A 226 6.29 -17.84 2.67
N GLU A 227 6.50 -18.53 3.79
CA GLU A 227 5.61 -19.62 4.21
C GLU A 227 4.25 -19.06 4.60
N HIS A 228 3.18 -19.79 4.28
CA HIS A 228 1.82 -19.27 4.43
C HIS A 228 1.46 -18.94 5.89
N GLY A 229 1.95 -19.73 6.85
CA GLY A 229 1.77 -19.48 8.27
C GLY A 229 2.42 -18.20 8.79
N HIS A 230 3.37 -17.63 8.03
CA HIS A 230 4.12 -16.42 8.43
C HIS A 230 3.60 -15.13 7.78
N ILE A 231 2.61 -15.19 6.89
CA ILE A 231 2.09 -14.01 6.17
C ILE A 231 1.58 -12.95 7.16
N MET A 232 0.72 -13.35 8.11
CA MET A 232 0.11 -12.40 9.05
C MET A 232 1.12 -11.84 10.04
N GLN A 233 2.07 -12.65 10.50
CA GLN A 233 3.17 -12.17 11.34
C GLN A 233 4.00 -11.13 10.59
N TRP A 234 4.31 -11.38 9.31
CA TRP A 234 5.04 -10.42 8.49
C TRP A 234 4.29 -9.09 8.35
N PHE A 235 2.96 -9.10 8.15
CA PHE A 235 2.16 -7.88 8.08
C PHE A 235 2.16 -7.09 9.40
N GLU A 236 2.15 -7.77 10.54
CA GLU A 236 2.24 -7.13 11.87
C GLU A 236 3.59 -6.44 12.07
N ASP A 237 4.68 -7.13 11.75
CA ASP A 237 6.03 -6.60 11.84
C ASP A 237 6.24 -5.44 10.86
N ALA A 238 5.72 -5.58 9.64
CA ALA A 238 5.71 -4.53 8.63
C ALA A 238 4.90 -3.30 9.08
N HIS A 239 3.74 -3.48 9.70
CA HIS A 239 2.96 -2.37 10.26
C HIS A 239 3.75 -1.62 11.33
N SER A 240 4.36 -2.36 12.27
CA SER A 240 5.18 -1.80 13.34
C SER A 240 6.36 -0.99 12.80
N LEU A 241 7.05 -1.51 11.79
CA LEU A 241 8.14 -0.83 11.11
C LEU A 241 7.68 0.40 10.33
N ALA A 242 6.55 0.31 9.62
CA ALA A 242 5.97 1.44 8.90
C ALA A 242 5.62 2.59 9.87
N ARG A 243 4.97 2.26 10.99
CA ARG A 243 4.65 3.25 12.03
C ARG A 243 5.90 3.91 12.59
N LYS A 244 6.93 3.12 12.95
CA LYS A 244 8.21 3.64 13.42
C LYS A 244 8.86 4.58 12.40
N THR A 245 8.86 4.17 11.13
CA THR A 245 9.46 4.95 10.04
C THR A 245 8.74 6.28 9.84
N PHE A 246 7.40 6.27 9.79
CA PHE A 246 6.60 7.48 9.64
C PHE A 246 6.87 8.49 10.78
N LEU A 247 6.86 8.02 12.04
CA LEU A 247 7.12 8.86 13.20
C LEU A 247 8.58 9.34 13.30
N SER A 248 9.53 8.61 12.72
CA SER A 248 10.94 9.02 12.71
C SER A 248 11.25 10.00 11.58
N LEU A 249 10.50 9.94 10.47
CA LEU A 249 10.65 10.81 9.32
C LEU A 249 9.95 12.17 9.52
N GLY A 250 8.73 12.15 10.04
CA GLY A 250 7.98 13.36 10.34
C GLY A 250 8.52 14.07 11.58
N LYS A 251 8.65 15.39 11.51
CA LYS A 251 8.95 16.19 12.71
C LYS A 251 7.72 16.25 13.63
N ALA A 252 7.96 16.55 14.91
CA ALA A 252 6.90 16.65 15.91
C ALA A 252 5.78 17.62 15.48
N GLU A 253 6.13 18.74 14.84
CA GLU A 253 5.13 19.72 14.39
C GLU A 253 4.14 19.14 13.36
N LEU A 254 4.58 18.21 12.51
CA LEU A 254 3.70 17.53 11.56
C LEU A 254 2.70 16.63 12.30
N ILE A 255 3.15 15.94 13.34
CA ILE A 255 2.30 15.08 14.16
C ILE A 255 1.25 15.91 14.88
N ASP A 256 1.63 17.07 15.43
CA ASP A 256 0.70 17.97 16.12
C ASP A 256 -0.38 18.53 15.19
N LEU A 257 -0.05 18.83 13.93
CA LEU A 257 -1.01 19.27 12.91
C LEU A 257 -2.07 18.22 12.59
N MET A 258 -1.72 16.94 12.68
CA MET A 258 -2.68 15.83 12.52
C MET A 258 -3.61 15.67 13.74
N GLN A 259 -3.29 16.32 14.87
CA GLN A 259 -4.07 16.34 16.11
C GLN A 259 -4.39 14.92 16.63
N PRO A 260 -3.40 14.21 17.19
CA PRO A 260 -3.58 12.89 17.76
C PRO A 260 -4.48 12.92 19.00
N GLU A 261 -5.39 11.95 19.09
CA GLU A 261 -6.23 11.67 20.24
C GLU A 261 -6.07 10.21 20.66
N GLU A 262 -6.03 9.98 21.96
CA GLU A 262 -6.05 8.61 22.48
C GLU A 262 -7.45 8.02 22.37
N ARG A 263 -7.54 6.85 21.75
CA ARG A 263 -8.76 6.03 21.79
C ARG A 263 -8.85 5.40 23.18
N LYS A 264 -9.81 5.89 23.98
CA LYS A 264 -10.22 5.29 25.26
C LYS A 264 -10.81 3.89 25.05
#